data_AF-A0A1F6V208-F1
#
_entry.id   AF-A0A1F6V208-F1
#
_cell.length_a   1.000
_cell.length_b   1.000
_cell.length_c   1.000
_cell.angle_alpha   90.00
_cell.angle_beta   90.00
_cell.angle_gamma   90.00
#
_symmetry.space_group_name_H-M   'P 1'
#
loop_
_entity.id
_entity.type
_entity.pdbx_description
1 polymer ?
#
loop_
_entity_poly.entity_id
_entity_poly.type
_entity_poly.pdbx_seq_one_letter_code
_entity_poly.pdbx_strand_id
1 'polypeptide(L)'
;MNDQLLLSEVIGAFSYALDLTEGQPPGHCLRSCWIGVHVGKELGLDQSTLWDLYYTLLLKDAGCSSNAARMCELYGGDELIVKREFTKLNSDNLMEVVNFLLKHTGMGRGMRERIQLIANLAKNGKKLAAELVTTRCERGAAIARQLGFNETVAAGIHCMGEYWNGKGRPTGMGGEDIPLGSRVALLSQVADVFHSIGGPDRAKQEVRTHHGTWLDPKLVEAFEAAAARREFWHGLAADDVEVRVRDLEPESRAIVLDEDQLDAIATAFAQVVDSKSPYTYGHSTRVAHFAEAVAEELGLPPVRRRWLCRGALLHDIGKLGVSNSILDKPGSLTEEEWEQMRAHPRHTEEILARLHPFAELALVAGAHHERLDGTGYPKRISAAEIKMETRVITISDIFDAITADRPYRKAMPLGQALEIMQKMRGTAIDPDCLEALHACLPKLIASSQIAQ
;
A
#
# COMPACT_ATOMS: atom_id res chain seq x y z
N MET A 1 -8.17 -7.70 -30.40
CA MET A 1 -9.16 -7.60 -29.31
C MET A 1 -8.75 -6.40 -28.50
N ASN A 2 -9.61 -5.39 -28.33
CA ASN A 2 -9.35 -4.34 -27.35
C ASN A 2 -9.42 -5.04 -25.99
N ASP A 3 -8.28 -5.25 -25.34
CA ASP A 3 -8.24 -5.64 -23.93
C ASP A 3 -8.81 -4.48 -23.12
N GLN A 4 -10.10 -4.54 -22.85
CA GLN A 4 -10.76 -3.61 -21.93
C GLN A 4 -10.26 -3.94 -20.53
N LEU A 5 -9.63 -2.96 -19.87
CA LEU A 5 -9.10 -3.11 -18.53
C LEU A 5 -10.25 -3.05 -17.52
N LEU A 6 -10.39 -4.09 -16.68
CA LEU A 6 -11.43 -4.12 -15.66
C LEU A 6 -10.94 -3.50 -14.34
N LEU A 7 -11.86 -2.88 -13.59
CA LEU A 7 -11.58 -2.36 -12.25
C LEU A 7 -11.06 -3.45 -11.31
N SER A 8 -11.62 -4.66 -11.39
CA SER A 8 -11.20 -5.80 -10.57
C SER A 8 -9.75 -6.21 -10.82
N GLU A 9 -9.26 -6.11 -12.07
CA GLU A 9 -7.87 -6.39 -12.40
C GLU A 9 -6.94 -5.34 -11.78
N VAL A 10 -7.28 -4.06 -11.89
CA VAL A 10 -6.49 -2.96 -11.33
C VAL A 10 -6.44 -3.02 -9.80
N ILE A 11 -7.59 -3.15 -9.15
CA ILE A 11 -7.66 -3.26 -7.69
C ILE A 11 -7.02 -4.56 -7.20
N GLY A 12 -7.18 -5.67 -7.91
CA GLY A 12 -6.51 -6.94 -7.62
C GLY A 12 -4.99 -6.82 -7.65
N ALA A 13 -4.42 -6.24 -8.71
CA ALA A 13 -2.98 -6.02 -8.83
C ALA A 13 -2.45 -5.09 -7.73
N PHE A 14 -3.16 -4.00 -7.45
CA PHE A 14 -2.74 -3.05 -6.42
C PHE A 14 -2.95 -3.55 -4.99
N SER A 15 -3.85 -4.52 -4.76
CA SER A 15 -3.97 -5.19 -3.46
C SER A 15 -2.67 -5.91 -3.06
N TYR A 16 -1.85 -6.32 -4.03
CA TYR A 16 -0.51 -6.85 -3.77
C TYR A 16 0.40 -5.81 -3.08
N ALA A 17 0.31 -4.55 -3.49
CA ALA A 17 1.06 -3.47 -2.87
C ALA A 17 0.59 -3.20 -1.42
N LEU A 18 -0.69 -3.38 -1.17
CA LEU A 18 -1.28 -3.27 0.18
C LEU A 18 -0.80 -4.42 1.08
N ASP A 19 -0.73 -5.65 0.57
CA ASP A 19 -0.21 -6.82 1.30
C ASP A 19 1.21 -6.58 1.83
N LEU A 20 2.08 -5.98 1.00
CA LEU A 20 3.45 -5.63 1.39
C LEU A 20 3.49 -4.66 2.58
N THR A 21 2.52 -3.74 2.67
CA THR A 21 2.43 -2.74 3.74
C THR A 21 2.03 -3.35 5.09
N GLU A 22 1.33 -4.47 5.08
CA GLU A 22 0.93 -5.22 6.27
C GLU A 22 1.97 -6.26 6.71
N GLY A 23 3.01 -6.48 5.91
CA GLY A 23 4.00 -7.53 6.14
C GLY A 23 3.41 -8.94 5.96
N GLN A 24 2.27 -9.06 5.25
CA GLN A 24 1.62 -10.34 5.00
C GLN A 24 2.20 -11.02 3.75
N PRO A 25 2.06 -12.35 3.60
CA PRO A 25 2.50 -13.05 2.41
C PRO A 25 1.77 -12.51 1.16
N PRO A 26 2.48 -12.31 0.04
CA PRO A 26 1.91 -11.90 -1.23
C PRO A 26 0.59 -12.61 -1.59
N GLY A 27 -0.44 -11.87 -2.00
CA GLY A 27 -1.76 -12.40 -2.35
C GLY A 27 -2.71 -12.58 -1.15
N HIS A 28 -2.40 -12.00 0.01
CA HIS A 28 -3.22 -12.06 1.22
C HIS A 28 -4.60 -11.43 1.02
N CYS A 29 -4.69 -10.27 0.37
CA CYS A 29 -5.98 -9.66 0.02
C CYS A 29 -6.79 -10.54 -0.94
N LEU A 30 -6.14 -11.12 -1.95
CA LEU A 30 -6.80 -12.03 -2.91
C LEU A 30 -7.34 -13.28 -2.21
N ARG A 31 -6.54 -13.92 -1.36
CA ARG A 31 -6.96 -15.09 -0.58
C ARG A 31 -8.07 -14.76 0.42
N SER A 32 -7.99 -13.60 1.06
CA SER A 32 -9.09 -13.10 1.91
C SER A 32 -10.36 -12.87 1.09
N CYS A 33 -10.25 -12.34 -0.12
CA CYS A 33 -11.37 -12.16 -1.05
C CYS A 33 -12.00 -13.51 -1.43
N TRP A 34 -11.18 -14.50 -1.80
CA TRP A 34 -11.62 -15.86 -2.08
C TRP A 34 -12.44 -16.44 -0.91
N ILE A 35 -11.92 -16.35 0.32
CA ILE A 35 -12.60 -16.83 1.53
C ILE A 35 -13.93 -16.10 1.71
N GLY A 36 -13.90 -14.77 1.73
CA GLY A 36 -15.06 -13.96 2.06
C GLY A 36 -16.19 -14.07 1.04
N VAL A 37 -15.88 -14.15 -0.26
CA VAL A 37 -16.88 -14.36 -1.30
C VAL A 37 -17.54 -15.74 -1.17
N HIS A 38 -16.78 -16.78 -0.84
CA HIS A 38 -17.36 -18.11 -0.60
C HIS A 38 -18.25 -18.13 0.65
N VAL A 39 -17.83 -17.46 1.73
CA VAL A 39 -18.69 -17.25 2.92
C VAL A 39 -19.98 -16.51 2.52
N GLY A 40 -19.87 -15.45 1.72
CA GLY A 40 -21.02 -14.72 1.19
C GLY A 40 -21.97 -15.59 0.36
N LYS A 41 -21.43 -16.51 -0.45
CA LYS A 41 -22.23 -17.47 -1.22
C LYS A 41 -22.98 -18.46 -0.31
N GLU A 42 -22.36 -18.94 0.77
CA GLU A 42 -23.05 -19.80 1.75
C GLU A 42 -24.20 -19.10 2.47
N LEU A 43 -24.07 -17.79 2.70
CA LEU A 43 -25.13 -16.97 3.28
C LEU A 43 -26.27 -16.66 2.30
N GLY A 44 -26.12 -17.02 1.01
CA GLY A 44 -27.09 -16.71 -0.03
C GLY A 44 -27.17 -15.22 -0.36
N LEU A 45 -26.05 -14.49 -0.25
CA LEU A 45 -26.01 -13.07 -0.59
C LEU A 45 -26.32 -12.86 -2.07
N ASP A 46 -27.05 -11.79 -2.38
CA ASP A 46 -27.31 -11.38 -3.75
C ASP A 46 -26.06 -10.82 -4.45
N GLN A 47 -26.15 -10.65 -5.77
CA GLN A 47 -25.04 -10.17 -6.60
C GLN A 47 -24.60 -8.75 -6.22
N SER A 48 -25.50 -7.89 -5.74
CA SER A 48 -25.16 -6.53 -5.32
C SER A 48 -24.31 -6.54 -4.05
N THR A 49 -24.71 -7.35 -3.08
CA THR A 49 -24.04 -7.46 -1.78
C THR A 49 -22.71 -8.19 -1.93
N LEU A 50 -22.64 -9.20 -2.80
CA LEU A 50 -21.38 -9.87 -3.14
C LEU A 50 -20.39 -8.92 -3.82
N TRP A 51 -20.86 -8.00 -4.66
CA TRP A 51 -20.01 -6.99 -5.29
C TRP A 51 -19.42 -6.02 -4.26
N ASP A 52 -20.24 -5.51 -3.34
CA ASP A 52 -19.76 -4.65 -2.25
C ASP A 52 -18.76 -5.39 -1.35
N LEU A 53 -19.04 -6.66 -1.05
CA LEU A 53 -18.16 -7.50 -0.26
C LEU A 53 -16.82 -7.77 -0.97
N TYR A 54 -16.85 -8.06 -2.26
CA TYR A 54 -15.67 -8.31 -3.09
C TYR A 54 -14.67 -7.14 -3.00
N TYR A 55 -15.13 -5.92 -3.23
CA TYR A 55 -14.25 -4.74 -3.16
C TYR A 55 -13.87 -4.35 -1.73
N THR A 56 -14.75 -4.59 -0.76
CA THR A 56 -14.39 -4.44 0.67
C THR A 56 -13.20 -5.33 1.02
N LEU A 57 -13.18 -6.58 0.56
CA LEU A 57 -12.12 -7.55 0.86
C LEU A 57 -10.79 -7.18 0.18
N LEU A 58 -10.83 -6.71 -1.07
CA LEU A 58 -9.62 -6.30 -1.79
C LEU A 58 -9.01 -4.99 -1.27
N LEU A 59 -9.83 -4.07 -0.76
CA LEU A 59 -9.40 -2.75 -0.28
C LEU A 59 -9.25 -2.66 1.24
N LYS A 60 -9.42 -3.77 1.94
CA LYS A 60 -9.46 -3.83 3.40
C LYS A 60 -8.20 -3.24 4.07
N ASP A 61 -7.08 -3.30 3.37
CA ASP A 61 -5.77 -2.83 3.83
C ASP A 61 -5.35 -1.48 3.22
N ALA A 62 -6.26 -0.77 2.54
CA ALA A 62 -5.94 0.52 1.89
C ALA A 62 -5.44 1.59 2.89
N GLY A 63 -5.87 1.53 4.15
CA GLY A 63 -5.44 2.46 5.21
C GLY A 63 -4.18 2.04 5.98
N CYS A 64 -3.53 0.95 5.60
CA CYS A 64 -2.45 0.36 6.40
C CYS A 64 -1.14 1.16 6.38
N SER A 65 -0.90 1.92 5.32
CA SER A 65 0.26 2.80 5.19
C SER A 65 0.24 3.97 6.16
N SER A 66 -0.96 4.50 6.50
CA SER A 66 -1.11 5.76 7.24
C SER A 66 -0.59 5.75 8.68
N ASN A 67 -0.29 4.57 9.22
CA ASN A 67 0.19 4.39 10.59
C ASN A 67 1.61 3.83 10.68
N ALA A 68 2.25 3.56 9.55
CA ALA A 68 3.50 2.82 9.51
C ALA A 68 4.62 3.56 10.27
N ALA A 69 4.78 4.87 10.01
CA ALA A 69 5.71 5.72 10.74
C ALA A 69 5.43 5.77 12.27
N ARG A 70 4.15 5.89 12.65
CA ARG A 70 3.76 5.95 14.08
C ARG A 70 3.99 4.61 14.80
N MET A 71 3.75 3.49 14.13
CA MET A 71 4.05 2.14 14.65
C MET A 71 5.56 1.97 14.85
N CYS A 72 6.37 2.36 13.87
CA CYS A 72 7.82 2.33 13.98
C CYS A 72 8.31 3.19 15.17
N GLU A 73 7.76 4.39 15.37
CA GLU A 73 8.10 5.25 16.51
C GLU A 73 7.73 4.61 17.86
N LEU A 74 6.52 4.03 17.96
CA LEU A 74 5.99 3.47 19.20
C LEU A 74 6.72 2.19 19.64
N TYR A 75 7.00 1.30 18.69
CA TYR A 75 7.64 0.02 18.96
C TYR A 75 9.16 0.07 18.78
N GLY A 76 9.71 1.08 18.11
CA GLY A 76 11.16 1.24 17.93
C GLY A 76 11.79 0.07 17.17
N GLY A 77 11.11 -0.41 16.13
CA GLY A 77 11.52 -1.56 15.32
C GLY A 77 10.76 -1.60 13.99
N ASP A 78 11.03 -2.64 13.19
CA ASP A 78 10.40 -2.88 11.89
C ASP A 78 8.88 -3.07 12.03
N GLU A 79 8.10 -2.11 11.52
CA GLU A 79 6.65 -2.12 11.66
C GLU A 79 5.99 -3.25 10.87
N LEU A 80 6.61 -3.73 9.79
CA LEU A 80 6.07 -4.84 8.99
C LEU A 80 6.10 -6.13 9.80
N ILE A 81 7.19 -6.38 10.54
CA ILE A 81 7.29 -7.50 11.47
C ILE A 81 6.27 -7.34 12.60
N VAL A 82 6.17 -6.14 13.19
CA VAL A 82 5.24 -5.86 14.29
C VAL A 82 3.81 -6.11 13.86
N LYS A 83 3.38 -5.60 12.70
CA LYS A 83 2.04 -5.82 12.14
C LYS A 83 1.76 -7.30 11.89
N ARG A 84 2.68 -8.00 11.21
CA ARG A 84 2.55 -9.44 10.93
C ARG A 84 2.39 -10.25 12.19
N GLU A 85 3.22 -10.01 13.21
CA GLU A 85 3.14 -10.75 14.47
C GLU A 85 1.92 -10.33 15.30
N PHE A 86 1.48 -9.07 15.21
CA PHE A 86 0.27 -8.58 15.87
C PHE A 86 -1.00 -9.29 15.37
N THR A 87 -1.10 -9.60 14.07
CA THR A 87 -2.26 -10.35 13.53
C THR A 87 -2.41 -11.77 14.10
N LYS A 88 -1.37 -12.31 14.72
CA LYS A 88 -1.36 -13.63 15.36
C LYS A 88 -1.65 -13.57 16.87
N LEU A 89 -1.71 -12.37 17.43
CA LEU A 89 -1.75 -12.14 18.87
C LEU A 89 -3.18 -12.30 19.39
N ASN A 90 -3.37 -13.12 20.42
CA ASN A 90 -4.61 -13.05 21.19
C ASN A 90 -4.54 -11.88 22.17
N SER A 91 -5.18 -10.75 21.83
CA SER A 91 -5.18 -9.54 22.65
C SER A 91 -5.83 -9.71 24.04
N ASP A 92 -6.62 -10.77 24.24
CA ASP A 92 -7.21 -11.10 25.54
C ASP A 92 -6.24 -11.90 26.44
N ASN A 93 -5.13 -12.41 25.90
CA ASN A 93 -4.08 -13.10 26.66
C ASN A 93 -2.97 -12.13 27.09
N LEU A 94 -3.01 -11.74 28.36
CA LEU A 94 -2.05 -10.80 28.95
C LEU A 94 -0.58 -11.25 28.79
N MET A 95 -0.30 -12.55 28.89
CA MET A 95 1.07 -13.07 28.76
C MET A 95 1.60 -12.98 27.34
N GLU A 96 0.76 -13.22 26.34
CA GLU A 96 1.13 -13.05 24.93
C GLU A 96 1.39 -11.58 24.62
N VAL A 97 0.54 -10.67 25.09
CA VAL A 97 0.73 -9.22 24.92
C VAL A 97 2.04 -8.76 25.57
N VAL A 98 2.34 -9.22 26.79
CA VAL A 98 3.60 -8.89 27.48
C VAL A 98 4.81 -9.43 26.72
N ASN A 99 4.76 -10.69 26.26
CA ASN A 99 5.84 -11.29 25.48
C ASN A 99 6.06 -10.55 24.15
N PHE A 100 4.99 -10.17 23.46
CA PHE A 100 5.03 -9.37 22.25
C PHE A 100 5.72 -8.02 22.50
N LEU A 101 5.29 -7.29 23.54
CA LEU A 101 5.89 -6.01 23.90
C LEU A 101 7.37 -6.14 24.25
N LEU A 102 7.77 -7.16 25.02
CA LEU A 102 9.18 -7.40 25.36
C LEU A 102 10.02 -7.72 24.12
N LYS A 103 9.49 -8.54 23.21
CA LYS A 103 10.19 -8.98 21.99
C LYS A 103 10.35 -7.85 20.98
N HIS A 104 9.35 -6.99 20.82
CA HIS A 104 9.30 -6.03 19.72
C HIS A 104 9.55 -4.56 20.12
N THR A 105 9.45 -4.21 21.41
CA THR A 105 9.60 -2.80 21.84
C THR A 105 11.05 -2.39 22.11
N GLY A 106 11.47 -1.30 21.48
CA GLY A 106 12.77 -0.63 21.64
C GLY A 106 13.95 -1.48 21.17
N MET A 107 13.78 -2.22 20.08
CA MET A 107 14.89 -2.95 19.46
C MET A 107 16.00 -1.97 19.05
N GLY A 108 17.26 -2.31 19.36
CA GLY A 108 18.41 -1.44 19.09
C GLY A 108 18.59 -0.25 20.05
N ARG A 109 17.74 -0.08 21.07
CA ARG A 109 17.86 0.99 22.07
C ARG A 109 18.45 0.52 23.41
N GLY A 110 19.01 1.45 24.17
CA GLY A 110 19.55 1.19 25.51
C GLY A 110 18.48 0.73 26.51
N MET A 111 18.87 -0.05 27.53
CA MET A 111 17.91 -0.64 28.48
C MET A 111 16.99 0.38 29.17
N ARG A 112 17.50 1.57 29.50
CA ARG A 112 16.68 2.63 30.14
C ARG A 112 15.57 3.13 29.22
N GLU A 113 15.86 3.33 27.93
CA GLU A 113 14.88 3.76 26.93
C GLU A 113 13.84 2.67 26.65
N ARG A 114 14.26 1.40 26.60
CA ARG A 114 13.32 0.26 26.49
C ARG A 114 12.34 0.23 27.66
N ILE A 115 12.83 0.38 28.89
CA ILE A 115 11.97 0.40 30.09
C ILE A 115 10.98 1.57 30.03
N GLN A 116 11.42 2.76 29.59
CA GLN A 116 10.54 3.92 29.45
C GLN A 116 9.47 3.72 28.36
N LEU A 117 9.83 3.16 27.20
CA LEU A 117 8.89 2.85 26.13
C LEU A 117 7.84 1.82 26.57
N ILE A 118 8.27 0.74 27.23
CA ILE A 118 7.36 -0.28 27.78
C ILE A 118 6.44 0.34 28.84
N ALA A 119 6.96 1.18 29.74
CA ALA A 119 6.14 1.86 30.74
C ALA A 119 5.12 2.81 30.11
N ASN A 120 5.49 3.53 29.04
CA ASN A 120 4.58 4.39 28.29
C ASN A 120 3.50 3.57 27.56
N LEU A 121 3.84 2.45 26.92
CA LEU A 121 2.88 1.55 26.30
C LEU A 121 1.96 0.88 27.33
N ALA A 122 2.46 0.53 28.53
CA ALA A 122 1.61 0.01 29.60
C ALA A 122 0.60 1.06 30.09
N LYS A 123 1.00 2.35 30.15
CA LYS A 123 0.14 3.45 30.62
C LYS A 123 -0.83 3.98 29.57
N ASN A 124 -0.38 4.12 28.33
CA ASN A 124 -1.09 4.81 27.24
C ASN A 124 -1.42 3.90 26.05
N GLY A 125 -0.94 2.65 26.04
CA GLY A 125 -1.01 1.76 24.87
C GLY A 125 -2.41 1.45 24.40
N LYS A 126 -3.41 1.37 25.29
CA LYS A 126 -4.81 1.19 24.89
C LYS A 126 -5.34 2.37 24.07
N LYS A 127 -4.97 3.60 24.44
CA LYS A 127 -5.36 4.81 23.72
C LYS A 127 -4.62 4.90 22.38
N LEU A 128 -3.31 4.64 22.38
CA LEU A 128 -2.49 4.66 21.17
C LEU A 128 -2.93 3.58 20.16
N ALA A 129 -3.19 2.36 20.62
CA ALA A 129 -3.71 1.29 19.76
C ALA A 129 -5.08 1.63 19.19
N ALA A 130 -5.96 2.27 19.97
CA ALA A 130 -7.24 2.75 19.47
C ALA A 130 -7.06 3.83 18.39
N GLU A 131 -6.22 4.83 18.61
CA GLU A 131 -5.91 5.88 17.64
C GLU A 131 -5.34 5.32 16.33
N LEU A 132 -4.47 4.31 16.42
CA LEU A 132 -3.92 3.61 15.26
C LEU A 132 -5.02 2.89 14.48
N VAL A 133 -5.85 2.07 15.15
CA VAL A 133 -6.94 1.37 14.46
C VAL A 133 -7.91 2.37 13.81
N THR A 134 -8.28 3.45 14.52
CA THR A 134 -9.14 4.52 13.99
C THR A 134 -8.54 5.15 12.75
N THR A 135 -7.27 5.57 12.80
CA THR A 135 -6.62 6.23 11.66
C THR A 135 -6.56 5.31 10.43
N ARG A 136 -6.24 4.01 10.62
CA ARG A 136 -6.25 3.01 9.54
C ARG A 136 -7.62 2.92 8.90
N CYS A 137 -8.65 2.76 9.72
CA CYS A 137 -10.02 2.56 9.29
C CYS A 137 -10.58 3.79 8.55
N GLU A 138 -10.39 4.99 9.10
CA GLU A 138 -10.82 6.25 8.49
C GLU A 138 -10.13 6.50 7.15
N ARG A 139 -8.81 6.27 7.08
CA ARG A 139 -8.03 6.46 5.85
C ARG A 139 -8.41 5.45 4.77
N GLY A 140 -8.54 4.17 5.14
CA GLY A 140 -8.98 3.14 4.19
C GLY A 140 -10.36 3.45 3.59
N ALA A 141 -11.32 3.88 4.43
CA ALA A 141 -12.64 4.27 3.98
C ALA A 141 -12.61 5.52 3.08
N ALA A 142 -11.78 6.51 3.39
CA ALA A 142 -11.60 7.70 2.55
C ALA A 142 -11.04 7.35 1.16
N ILE A 143 -10.07 6.43 1.10
CA ILE A 143 -9.47 5.95 -0.15
C ILE A 143 -10.51 5.22 -0.99
N ALA A 144 -11.34 4.37 -0.37
CA ALA A 144 -12.44 3.70 -1.09
C ALA A 144 -13.43 4.71 -1.71
N ARG A 145 -13.80 5.77 -0.98
CA ARG A 145 -14.66 6.84 -1.52
C ARG A 145 -14.00 7.58 -2.67
N GLN A 146 -12.71 7.87 -2.57
CA GLN A 146 -11.95 8.55 -3.62
C GLN A 146 -11.84 7.71 -4.89
N LEU A 147 -11.76 6.38 -4.74
CA LEU A 147 -11.82 5.43 -5.85
C LEU A 147 -13.24 5.28 -6.45
N GLY A 148 -14.24 6.00 -5.91
CA GLY A 148 -15.61 5.99 -6.40
C GLY A 148 -16.48 4.84 -5.85
N PHE A 149 -16.02 4.09 -4.85
CA PHE A 149 -16.83 3.06 -4.21
C PHE A 149 -17.93 3.66 -3.34
N ASN A 150 -19.03 2.93 -3.21
CA ASN A 150 -20.19 3.35 -2.41
C ASN A 150 -19.91 3.30 -0.90
N GLU A 151 -20.83 3.87 -0.12
CA GLU A 151 -20.72 3.90 1.34
C GLU A 151 -20.77 2.52 1.99
N THR A 152 -21.38 1.51 1.36
CA THR A 152 -21.34 0.13 1.88
C THR A 152 -19.92 -0.40 1.93
N VAL A 153 -19.16 -0.23 0.84
CA VAL A 153 -17.75 -0.62 0.76
C VAL A 153 -16.92 0.19 1.76
N ALA A 154 -17.09 1.52 1.77
CA ALA A 154 -16.34 2.39 2.65
C ALA A 154 -16.60 2.10 4.14
N ALA A 155 -17.85 1.84 4.52
CA ALA A 155 -18.22 1.43 5.88
C ALA A 155 -17.66 0.04 6.24
N GLY A 156 -17.65 -0.88 5.27
CA GLY A 156 -17.00 -2.19 5.40
C GLY A 156 -15.53 -2.10 5.81
N ILE A 157 -14.79 -1.16 5.22
CA ILE A 157 -13.38 -0.90 5.55
C ILE A 157 -13.25 -0.14 6.88
N HIS A 158 -14.10 0.86 7.10
CA HIS A 158 -14.09 1.69 8.32
C HIS A 158 -14.31 0.87 9.61
N CYS A 159 -15.12 -0.18 9.56
CA CYS A 159 -15.44 -0.98 10.75
C CYS A 159 -14.65 -2.29 10.82
N MET A 160 -13.58 -2.45 10.04
CA MET A 160 -12.78 -3.68 10.00
C MET A 160 -12.16 -4.07 11.35
N GLY A 161 -11.84 -3.12 12.21
CA GLY A 161 -11.29 -3.38 13.55
C GLY A 161 -12.34 -3.74 14.61
N GLU A 162 -13.62 -3.80 14.24
CA GLU A 162 -14.70 -4.10 15.18
C GLU A 162 -14.80 -5.60 15.47
N TYR A 163 -15.16 -5.93 16.71
CA TYR A 163 -15.32 -7.32 17.16
C TYR A 163 -16.76 -7.57 17.54
N TRP A 164 -17.25 -8.78 17.24
CA TRP A 164 -18.65 -9.17 17.51
C TRP A 164 -19.12 -8.86 18.93
N ASN A 165 -18.25 -8.99 19.93
CA ASN A 165 -18.53 -8.73 21.34
C ASN A 165 -18.49 -7.24 21.75
N GLY A 166 -18.32 -6.29 20.82
CA GLY A 166 -18.28 -4.85 21.09
C GLY A 166 -16.97 -4.35 21.71
N LYS A 167 -15.93 -5.20 21.80
CA LYS A 167 -14.60 -4.80 22.32
C LYS A 167 -13.67 -4.24 21.25
N GLY A 168 -14.12 -4.22 19.99
CA GLY A 168 -13.35 -3.72 18.86
C GLY A 168 -13.24 -2.19 18.80
N ARG A 169 -12.66 -1.71 17.71
CA ARG A 169 -12.38 -0.30 17.41
C ARG A 169 -12.64 -0.06 15.92
N PRO A 170 -12.99 1.17 15.49
CA PRO A 170 -12.86 2.45 16.20
C PRO A 170 -14.01 2.83 17.13
N THR A 171 -15.21 2.35 16.88
CA THR A 171 -16.45 2.78 17.53
C THR A 171 -16.86 1.89 18.71
N GLY A 172 -16.44 0.62 18.74
CA GLY A 172 -16.89 -0.35 19.74
C GLY A 172 -18.28 -0.91 19.45
N MET A 173 -18.72 -0.88 18.19
CA MET A 173 -19.93 -1.53 17.73
C MET A 173 -19.84 -3.05 17.91
N GLY A 174 -20.96 -3.69 18.22
CA GLY A 174 -21.05 -5.13 18.45
C GLY A 174 -22.21 -5.75 17.68
N GLY A 175 -22.17 -7.07 17.50
CA GLY A 175 -23.25 -7.80 16.84
C GLY A 175 -23.49 -7.35 15.40
N GLU A 176 -24.77 -7.31 15.03
CA GLU A 176 -25.21 -6.98 13.67
C GLU A 176 -25.11 -5.49 13.32
N ASP A 177 -24.83 -4.63 14.31
CA ASP A 177 -24.54 -3.21 14.04
C ASP A 177 -23.26 -3.07 13.20
N ILE A 178 -22.32 -4.02 13.33
CA ILE A 178 -21.11 -4.05 12.51
C ILE A 178 -21.50 -4.36 11.05
N PRO A 179 -21.07 -3.54 10.06
CA PRO A 179 -21.32 -3.83 8.65
C PRO A 179 -20.91 -5.25 8.27
N LEU A 180 -21.75 -5.92 7.46
CA LEU A 180 -21.51 -7.30 7.04
C LEU A 180 -20.14 -7.46 6.37
N GLY A 181 -19.75 -6.51 5.50
CA GLY A 181 -18.44 -6.50 4.84
C GLY A 181 -17.28 -6.55 5.84
N SER A 182 -17.35 -5.78 6.93
CA SER A 182 -16.32 -5.78 7.98
C SER A 182 -16.22 -7.12 8.71
N ARG A 183 -17.37 -7.70 9.08
CA ARG A 183 -17.43 -8.99 9.79
C ARG A 183 -16.86 -10.12 8.94
N VAL A 184 -17.24 -10.18 7.66
CA VAL A 184 -16.73 -11.19 6.71
C VAL A 184 -15.24 -10.99 6.47
N ALA A 185 -14.80 -9.74 6.33
CA ALA A 185 -13.41 -9.46 6.03
C ALA A 185 -12.46 -9.72 7.21
N LEU A 186 -12.89 -9.46 8.47
CA LEU A 186 -12.15 -9.89 9.67
C LEU A 186 -12.04 -11.42 9.73
N LEU A 187 -13.14 -12.15 9.52
CA LEU A 187 -13.12 -13.62 9.48
C LEU A 187 -12.16 -14.13 8.41
N SER A 188 -12.23 -13.56 7.21
CA SER A 188 -11.41 -13.96 6.06
C SER A 188 -9.93 -13.72 6.31
N GLN A 189 -9.59 -12.59 6.95
CA GLN A 189 -8.22 -12.28 7.35
C GLN A 189 -7.69 -13.30 8.36
N VAL A 190 -8.46 -13.61 9.41
CA VAL A 190 -8.07 -14.64 10.40
C VAL A 190 -7.86 -15.99 9.72
N ALA A 191 -8.80 -16.41 8.88
CA ALA A 191 -8.69 -17.68 8.17
C ALA A 191 -7.45 -17.74 7.26
N ASP A 192 -7.17 -16.70 6.47
CA ASP A 192 -5.99 -16.69 5.58
C ASP A 192 -4.66 -16.68 6.36
N VAL A 193 -4.55 -15.82 7.38
CA VAL A 193 -3.32 -15.70 8.18
C VAL A 193 -2.98 -17.06 8.79
N PHE A 194 -3.95 -17.73 9.41
CA PHE A 194 -3.71 -19.01 10.06
C PHE A 194 -3.61 -20.19 9.10
N HIS A 195 -4.21 -20.08 7.90
CA HIS A 195 -3.95 -21.01 6.80
C HIS A 195 -2.50 -20.93 6.33
N SER A 196 -1.94 -19.73 6.18
CA SER A 196 -0.55 -19.54 5.73
C SER A 196 0.48 -20.10 6.72
N ILE A 197 0.11 -20.20 8.01
CA ILE A 197 0.97 -20.69 9.09
C ILE A 197 0.87 -22.21 9.27
N GLY A 198 -0.33 -22.77 9.22
CA GLY A 198 -0.58 -24.16 9.64
C GLY A 198 -1.59 -24.91 8.80
N GLY A 199 -1.93 -24.40 7.61
CA GLY A 199 -2.86 -25.03 6.67
C GLY A 199 -4.33 -24.99 7.11
N PRO A 200 -5.19 -25.73 6.40
CA PRO A 200 -6.65 -25.70 6.58
C PRO A 200 -7.13 -25.96 8.01
N ASP A 201 -6.51 -26.93 8.71
CA ASP A 201 -6.94 -27.31 10.05
C ASP A 201 -6.64 -26.21 11.07
N ARG A 202 -5.49 -25.52 10.93
CA ARG A 202 -5.15 -24.40 11.80
C ARG A 202 -6.07 -23.20 11.57
N ALA A 203 -6.41 -22.90 10.31
CA ALA A 203 -7.38 -21.86 9.97
C ALA A 203 -8.75 -22.15 10.59
N LYS A 204 -9.28 -23.37 10.43
CA LYS A 204 -10.56 -23.80 11.02
C LYS A 204 -10.54 -23.70 12.54
N GLN A 205 -9.44 -24.14 13.17
CA GLN A 205 -9.28 -24.05 14.62
C GLN A 205 -9.35 -22.60 15.10
N GLU A 206 -8.63 -21.68 14.44
CA GLU A 206 -8.58 -20.29 14.88
C GLU A 206 -9.93 -19.58 14.70
N VAL A 207 -10.61 -19.80 13.57
CA VAL A 207 -11.96 -19.26 13.36
C VAL A 207 -12.93 -19.74 14.44
N ARG A 208 -12.86 -21.02 14.86
CA ARG A 208 -13.66 -21.55 15.98
C ARG A 208 -13.31 -20.92 17.32
N THR A 209 -12.02 -20.70 17.59
CA THR A 209 -11.56 -20.06 18.84
C THR A 209 -12.21 -18.69 19.03
N HIS A 210 -12.41 -17.95 17.94
CA HIS A 210 -12.97 -16.59 17.98
C HIS A 210 -14.49 -16.51 17.79
N HIS A 211 -15.17 -17.65 17.72
CA HIS A 211 -16.63 -17.73 17.58
C HIS A 211 -17.35 -16.97 18.71
N GLY A 212 -18.20 -16.00 18.35
CA GLY A 212 -18.99 -15.21 19.30
C GLY A 212 -18.18 -14.21 20.13
N THR A 213 -16.87 -14.11 19.90
CA THR A 213 -16.01 -13.09 20.51
C THR A 213 -15.60 -12.05 19.48
N TRP A 214 -14.67 -12.38 18.60
CA TRP A 214 -14.29 -11.47 17.51
C TRP A 214 -15.19 -11.69 16.30
N LEU A 215 -15.55 -12.95 16.04
CA LEU A 215 -16.24 -13.36 14.82
C LEU A 215 -17.74 -13.60 15.08
N ASP A 216 -18.54 -13.19 14.12
CA ASP A 216 -19.98 -13.45 14.07
C ASP A 216 -20.24 -14.97 13.97
N PRO A 217 -21.01 -15.56 14.90
CA PRO A 217 -21.39 -16.97 14.88
C PRO A 217 -21.95 -17.45 13.54
N LYS A 218 -22.83 -16.67 12.89
CA LYS A 218 -23.44 -17.05 11.61
C LYS A 218 -22.40 -17.12 10.49
N LEU A 219 -21.41 -16.24 10.53
CA LEU A 219 -20.32 -16.25 9.55
C LEU A 219 -19.34 -17.40 9.79
N VAL A 220 -19.13 -17.79 11.05
CA VAL A 220 -18.33 -18.98 11.38
C VAL A 220 -19.00 -20.23 10.81
N GLU A 221 -20.31 -20.39 10.99
CA GLU A 221 -21.07 -21.52 10.40
C GLU A 221 -20.97 -21.54 8.87
N ALA A 222 -21.17 -20.39 8.22
CA ALA A 222 -21.02 -20.24 6.78
C ALA A 222 -19.59 -20.57 6.29
N PHE A 223 -18.58 -20.11 7.02
CA PHE A 223 -17.18 -20.48 6.74
C PHE A 223 -16.95 -21.98 6.86
N GLU A 224 -17.48 -22.63 7.89
CA GLU A 224 -17.32 -24.08 8.05
C GLU A 224 -17.98 -24.86 6.90
N ALA A 225 -19.15 -24.41 6.44
CA ALA A 225 -19.83 -24.99 5.29
C ALA A 225 -18.99 -24.85 3.99
N ALA A 226 -18.43 -23.66 3.73
CA ALA A 226 -17.52 -23.45 2.61
C ALA A 226 -16.24 -24.30 2.73
N ALA A 227 -15.64 -24.30 3.92
CA ALA A 227 -14.38 -24.97 4.25
C ALA A 227 -14.49 -26.50 4.35
N ALA A 228 -15.70 -27.05 4.32
CA ALA A 228 -15.93 -28.49 4.20
C ALA A 228 -15.63 -29.00 2.77
N ARG A 229 -15.67 -28.11 1.76
CA ARG A 229 -15.40 -28.46 0.37
C ARG A 229 -13.90 -28.49 0.09
N ARG A 230 -13.44 -29.49 -0.64
CA ARG A 230 -12.01 -29.64 -0.99
C ARG A 230 -11.58 -28.55 -1.97
N GLU A 231 -12.47 -28.18 -2.88
CA GLU A 231 -12.29 -27.18 -3.92
C GLU A 231 -12.01 -25.79 -3.34
N PHE A 232 -12.58 -25.48 -2.17
CA PHE A 232 -12.35 -24.23 -1.45
C PHE A 232 -10.88 -24.05 -1.08
N TRP A 233 -10.27 -25.05 -0.43
CA TRP A 233 -8.86 -25.00 -0.04
C TRP A 233 -7.92 -25.15 -1.23
N HIS A 234 -8.30 -25.95 -2.22
CA HIS A 234 -7.52 -26.09 -3.44
C HIS A 234 -7.44 -24.76 -4.21
N GLY A 235 -8.55 -24.05 -4.37
CA GLY A 235 -8.56 -22.74 -5.02
C GLY A 235 -7.81 -21.67 -4.23
N LEU A 236 -7.90 -21.69 -2.89
CA LEU A 236 -7.18 -20.77 -2.02
C LEU A 236 -5.65 -20.90 -2.14
N ALA A 237 -5.16 -22.13 -2.27
CA ALA A 237 -3.74 -22.46 -2.32
C ALA A 237 -3.17 -22.54 -3.74
N ALA A 238 -3.96 -22.24 -4.77
CA ALA A 238 -3.54 -22.37 -6.15
C ALA A 238 -2.67 -21.17 -6.59
N ASP A 239 -1.68 -21.42 -7.44
CA ASP A 239 -0.80 -20.38 -7.99
C ASP A 239 -1.58 -19.35 -8.84
N ASP A 240 -2.73 -19.75 -9.38
CA ASP A 240 -3.66 -18.94 -10.19
C ASP A 240 -4.78 -18.29 -9.35
N VAL A 241 -4.62 -18.14 -8.02
CA VAL A 241 -5.65 -17.56 -7.14
C VAL A 241 -6.11 -16.17 -7.60
N GLU A 242 -5.23 -15.38 -8.20
CA GLU A 242 -5.54 -14.06 -8.78
C GLU A 242 -6.58 -14.16 -9.89
N VAL A 243 -6.41 -15.10 -10.82
CA VAL A 243 -7.35 -15.38 -11.91
C VAL A 243 -8.68 -15.87 -11.34
N ARG A 244 -8.62 -16.79 -10.37
CA ARG A 244 -9.82 -17.34 -9.72
C ARG A 244 -10.63 -16.27 -9.00
N VAL A 245 -9.96 -15.35 -8.29
CA VAL A 245 -10.62 -14.24 -7.59
C VAL A 245 -11.22 -13.25 -8.57
N ARG A 246 -10.53 -12.90 -9.65
CA ARG A 246 -11.11 -12.07 -10.71
C ARG A 246 -12.40 -12.69 -11.26
N ASP A 247 -12.40 -14.01 -11.50
CA ASP A 247 -13.56 -14.73 -12.01
C ASP A 247 -14.70 -14.89 -10.95
N LEU A 248 -14.47 -14.47 -9.70
CA LEU A 248 -15.51 -14.36 -8.67
C LEU A 248 -16.24 -13.01 -8.68
N GLU A 249 -15.75 -12.01 -9.41
CA GLU A 249 -16.45 -10.74 -9.56
C GLU A 249 -17.84 -10.98 -10.16
N PRO A 250 -18.92 -10.46 -9.55
CA PRO A 250 -20.26 -10.54 -10.14
C PRO A 250 -20.31 -9.95 -11.57
N GLU A 251 -20.39 -10.81 -12.60
CA GLU A 251 -20.32 -10.42 -14.03
C GLU A 251 -21.29 -9.28 -14.40
N SER A 252 -22.48 -9.26 -13.79
CA SER A 252 -23.49 -8.20 -14.01
C SER A 252 -23.04 -6.78 -13.61
N ARG A 253 -21.87 -6.64 -12.99
CA ARG A 253 -21.33 -5.39 -12.44
C ARG A 253 -19.84 -5.18 -12.70
N ALA A 254 -19.26 -5.90 -13.67
CA ALA A 254 -17.89 -5.63 -14.09
C ALA A 254 -17.78 -4.20 -14.65
N ILE A 255 -16.81 -3.43 -14.14
CA ILE A 255 -16.58 -2.04 -14.56
C ILE A 255 -15.38 -2.02 -15.50
N VAL A 256 -15.63 -1.65 -16.76
CA VAL A 256 -14.57 -1.33 -17.71
C VAL A 256 -14.06 0.08 -17.40
N LEU A 257 -12.75 0.20 -17.20
CA LEU A 257 -12.11 1.47 -16.90
C LEU A 257 -11.89 2.29 -18.16
N ASP A 258 -12.28 3.56 -18.08
CA ASP A 258 -11.77 4.59 -19.00
C ASP A 258 -10.46 5.21 -18.48
N GLU A 259 -9.87 6.08 -19.29
CA GLU A 259 -8.61 6.74 -18.97
C GLU A 259 -8.71 7.69 -17.77
N ASP A 260 -9.87 8.32 -17.54
CA ASP A 260 -10.09 9.28 -16.44
C ASP A 260 -10.19 8.52 -15.11
N GLN A 261 -10.89 7.39 -15.11
CA GLN A 261 -10.94 6.49 -13.97
C GLN A 261 -9.56 5.91 -13.65
N LEU A 262 -8.77 5.54 -14.66
CA LEU A 262 -7.42 5.04 -14.44
C LEU A 262 -6.50 6.10 -13.82
N ASP A 263 -6.64 7.37 -14.20
CA ASP A 263 -5.92 8.49 -13.57
C ASP A 263 -6.34 8.70 -12.11
N ALA A 264 -7.64 8.60 -11.82
CA ALA A 264 -8.16 8.72 -10.47
C ALA A 264 -7.60 7.60 -9.56
N ILE A 265 -7.54 6.36 -10.07
CA ILE A 265 -6.93 5.24 -9.34
C ILE A 265 -5.43 5.47 -9.12
N ALA A 266 -4.68 5.87 -10.16
CA ALA A 266 -3.25 6.15 -10.01
C ALA A 266 -2.99 7.24 -8.97
N THR A 267 -3.81 8.29 -8.95
CA THR A 267 -3.75 9.38 -7.97
C THR A 267 -4.08 8.90 -6.56
N ALA A 268 -5.11 8.07 -6.39
CA ALA A 268 -5.46 7.52 -5.08
C ALA A 268 -4.35 6.62 -4.52
N PHE A 269 -3.74 5.78 -5.35
CA PHE A 269 -2.64 4.92 -4.92
C PHE A 269 -1.35 5.70 -4.67
N ALA A 270 -1.07 6.76 -5.42
CA ALA A 270 0.00 7.70 -5.08
C ALA A 270 -0.17 8.28 -3.66
N GLN A 271 -1.40 8.58 -3.23
CA GLN A 271 -1.66 9.04 -1.86
C GLN A 271 -1.50 7.94 -0.82
N VAL A 272 -1.85 6.68 -1.14
CA VAL A 272 -1.56 5.52 -0.28
C VAL A 272 -0.06 5.44 -0.02
N VAL A 273 0.75 5.53 -1.08
CA VAL A 273 2.22 5.49 -1.01
C VAL A 273 2.76 6.67 -0.21
N ASP A 274 2.37 7.89 -0.56
CA ASP A 274 2.81 9.12 0.09
C ASP A 274 2.43 9.16 1.57
N SER A 275 1.33 8.51 1.99
CA SER A 275 0.88 8.45 3.38
C SER A 275 1.74 7.53 4.27
N LYS A 276 2.60 6.71 3.68
CA LYS A 276 3.52 5.84 4.43
C LYS A 276 4.55 6.63 5.23
N SER A 277 4.99 7.77 4.71
CA SER A 277 5.91 8.68 5.41
C SER A 277 5.28 10.08 5.53
N PRO A 278 5.37 10.73 6.70
CA PRO A 278 4.91 12.12 6.86
C PRO A 278 5.67 13.11 5.95
N TYR A 279 6.80 12.69 5.37
CA TYR A 279 7.70 13.53 4.57
C TYR A 279 7.49 13.40 3.07
N THR A 280 6.62 12.48 2.64
CA THR A 280 6.31 12.23 1.24
C THR A 280 4.94 12.76 0.85
N TYR A 281 4.21 13.45 1.74
CA TYR A 281 2.87 13.95 1.42
C TYR A 281 2.87 14.85 0.16
N GLY A 282 2.12 14.41 -0.86
CA GLY A 282 1.98 15.09 -2.15
C GLY A 282 3.22 15.01 -3.04
N HIS A 283 4.24 14.24 -2.67
CA HIS A 283 5.47 14.04 -3.45
C HIS A 283 5.14 13.48 -4.83
N SER A 284 4.44 12.36 -4.88
CA SER A 284 4.11 11.68 -6.13
C SER A 284 3.32 12.59 -7.09
N THR A 285 2.43 13.41 -6.53
CA THR A 285 1.69 14.42 -7.31
C THR A 285 2.61 15.50 -7.87
N ARG A 286 3.52 16.07 -7.08
CA ARG A 286 4.47 17.09 -7.57
C ARG A 286 5.42 16.53 -8.64
N VAL A 287 5.94 15.32 -8.44
CA VAL A 287 6.76 14.62 -9.44
C VAL A 287 6.00 14.45 -10.75
N ALA A 288 4.73 14.05 -10.71
CA ALA A 288 3.90 13.93 -11.92
C ALA A 288 3.70 15.27 -12.66
N HIS A 289 3.50 16.37 -11.93
CA HIS A 289 3.38 17.71 -12.54
C HIS A 289 4.70 18.16 -13.19
N PHE A 290 5.83 17.94 -12.52
CA PHE A 290 7.14 18.25 -13.09
C PHE A 290 7.43 17.39 -14.32
N ALA A 291 7.09 16.10 -14.27
CA ALA A 291 7.27 15.17 -15.38
C ALA A 291 6.42 15.58 -16.59
N GLU A 292 5.18 16.01 -16.38
CA GLU A 292 4.32 16.53 -17.44
C GLU A 292 4.92 17.75 -18.13
N ALA A 293 5.39 18.72 -17.35
CA ALA A 293 5.96 19.96 -17.86
C ALA A 293 7.27 19.74 -18.64
N VAL A 294 8.16 18.87 -18.12
CA VAL A 294 9.39 18.48 -18.81
C VAL A 294 9.07 17.72 -20.09
N ALA A 295 8.14 16.77 -20.05
CA ALA A 295 7.74 16.00 -21.23
C ALA A 295 7.09 16.87 -22.32
N GLU A 296 6.30 17.88 -21.93
CA GLU A 296 5.73 18.85 -22.87
C GLU A 296 6.82 19.66 -23.58
N GLU A 297 7.81 20.13 -22.84
CA GLU A 297 8.93 20.89 -23.40
C GLU A 297 9.79 20.02 -24.34
N LEU A 298 9.96 18.73 -24.03
CA LEU A 298 10.59 17.74 -24.90
C LEU A 298 9.73 17.33 -26.12
N GLY A 299 8.50 17.86 -26.24
CA GLY A 299 7.62 17.61 -27.38
C GLY A 299 6.88 16.26 -27.35
N LEU A 300 6.74 15.63 -26.18
CA LEU A 300 5.98 14.38 -26.06
C LEU A 300 4.49 14.66 -26.34
N PRO A 301 3.81 13.78 -27.10
CA PRO A 301 2.39 13.98 -27.42
C PRO A 301 1.51 13.83 -26.17
N PRO A 302 0.35 14.52 -26.10
CA PRO A 302 -0.51 14.55 -24.90
C PRO A 302 -0.86 13.15 -24.34
N VAL A 303 -1.14 12.18 -25.21
CA VAL A 303 -1.46 10.80 -24.79
C VAL A 303 -0.27 10.15 -24.07
N ARG A 304 0.95 10.37 -24.54
CA ARG A 304 2.16 9.83 -23.90
C ARG A 304 2.49 10.57 -22.61
N ARG A 305 2.22 11.87 -22.53
CA ARG A 305 2.35 12.65 -21.29
C ARG A 305 1.40 12.14 -20.21
N ARG A 306 0.13 11.92 -20.53
CA ARG A 306 -0.85 11.33 -19.60
C ARG A 306 -0.38 9.98 -19.05
N TRP A 307 0.10 9.11 -19.94
CA TRP A 307 0.69 7.83 -19.57
C TRP A 307 1.93 7.99 -18.65
N LEU A 308 2.81 8.94 -18.95
CA LEU A 308 3.99 9.25 -18.14
C LEU A 308 3.60 9.74 -16.75
N CYS A 309 2.57 10.59 -16.65
CA CYS A 309 2.07 11.08 -15.37
C CYS A 309 1.61 9.94 -14.45
N ARG A 310 0.99 8.88 -14.99
CA ARG A 310 0.66 7.67 -14.19
C ARG A 310 1.93 6.99 -13.68
N GLY A 311 2.98 6.92 -14.50
CA GLY A 311 4.27 6.34 -14.12
C GLY A 311 4.94 7.16 -13.03
N ALA A 312 4.90 8.48 -13.14
CA ALA A 312 5.41 9.40 -12.14
C ALA A 312 4.61 9.33 -10.82
N LEU A 313 3.28 9.18 -10.87
CA LEU A 313 2.44 8.99 -9.68
C LEU A 313 2.76 7.67 -8.95
N LEU A 314 3.13 6.62 -9.70
CA LEU A 314 3.28 5.27 -9.17
C LEU A 314 4.74 4.81 -9.05
N HIS A 315 5.73 5.67 -9.35
CA HIS A 315 7.15 5.30 -9.39
C HIS A 315 7.65 4.71 -8.07
N ASP A 316 7.04 5.16 -6.97
CA ASP A 316 7.38 4.82 -5.60
C ASP A 316 6.46 3.78 -4.97
N ILE A 317 5.55 3.14 -5.72
CA ILE A 317 4.59 2.19 -5.12
C ILE A 317 5.27 1.03 -4.39
N GLY A 318 6.48 0.63 -4.82
CA GLY A 318 7.29 -0.36 -4.13
C GLY A 318 7.79 0.06 -2.74
N LYS A 319 7.78 1.35 -2.39
CA LYS A 319 8.15 1.82 -1.03
C LYS A 319 7.20 1.27 0.04
N LEU A 320 5.99 0.85 -0.34
CA LEU A 320 5.07 0.17 0.54
C LEU A 320 5.66 -1.08 1.21
N GLY A 321 6.58 -1.78 0.54
CA GLY A 321 7.31 -2.93 1.07
C GLY A 321 8.60 -2.62 1.84
N VAL A 322 8.98 -1.35 1.99
CA VAL A 322 10.17 -0.95 2.76
C VAL A 322 9.75 -0.57 4.18
N SER A 323 10.45 -1.06 5.20
CA SER A 323 10.18 -0.69 6.59
C SER A 323 10.36 0.82 6.84
N ASN A 324 9.46 1.44 7.61
CA ASN A 324 9.60 2.83 8.06
C ASN A 324 10.79 3.03 8.99
N SER A 325 11.31 1.98 9.63
CA SER A 325 12.57 2.05 10.38
C SER A 325 13.77 2.37 9.47
N ILE A 326 13.63 2.14 8.16
CA ILE A 326 14.60 2.47 7.12
C ILE A 326 14.17 3.74 6.40
N LEU A 327 12.91 3.82 5.96
CA LEU A 327 12.39 4.94 5.16
C LEU A 327 12.51 6.29 5.87
N ASP A 328 12.21 6.33 7.17
CA ASP A 328 12.19 7.55 7.99
C ASP A 328 13.37 7.61 8.99
N LYS A 329 14.42 6.81 8.77
CA LYS A 329 15.54 6.73 9.71
C LYS A 329 16.22 8.10 9.91
N PRO A 330 16.35 8.61 11.15
CA PRO A 330 17.13 9.81 11.42
C PRO A 330 18.64 9.52 11.30
N GLY A 331 19.18 9.64 10.09
CA GLY A 331 20.62 9.51 9.83
C GLY A 331 20.95 8.56 8.67
N SER A 332 22.21 8.14 8.59
CA SER A 332 22.67 7.26 7.52
C SER A 332 22.14 5.83 7.67
N LEU A 333 21.82 5.21 6.53
CA LEU A 333 21.50 3.80 6.43
C LEU A 333 22.79 2.95 6.45
N THR A 334 22.73 1.75 7.02
CA THR A 334 23.76 0.71 6.84
C THR A 334 23.68 0.12 5.42
N GLU A 335 24.64 -0.72 5.02
CA GLU A 335 24.58 -1.33 3.68
C GLU A 335 23.38 -2.29 3.55
N GLU A 336 23.06 -3.06 4.60
CA GLU A 336 21.91 -3.95 4.62
C GLU A 336 20.58 -3.18 4.54
N GLU A 337 20.51 -2.01 5.19
CA GLU A 337 19.36 -1.12 5.09
C GLU A 337 19.26 -0.48 3.69
N TRP A 338 20.40 -0.15 3.07
CA TRP A 338 20.47 0.31 1.69
C TRP A 338 20.02 -0.75 0.69
N GLU A 339 20.37 -2.02 0.89
CA GLU A 339 19.88 -3.13 0.04
C GLU A 339 18.36 -3.22 0.05
N GLN A 340 17.74 -3.07 1.23
CA GLN A 340 16.28 -3.03 1.35
C GLN A 340 15.68 -1.77 0.70
N MET A 341 16.29 -0.60 0.90
CA MET A 341 15.84 0.63 0.25
C MET A 341 15.92 0.53 -1.28
N ARG A 342 17.01 -0.04 -1.83
CA ARG A 342 17.22 -0.23 -3.28
C ARG A 342 16.30 -1.30 -3.89
N ALA A 343 15.55 -2.04 -3.09
CA ALA A 343 14.57 -3.01 -3.58
C ALA A 343 13.29 -2.36 -4.08
N HIS A 344 12.95 -1.14 -3.63
CA HIS A 344 11.66 -0.54 -3.95
C HIS A 344 11.38 -0.33 -5.45
N PRO A 345 12.34 0.02 -6.33
CA PRO A 345 12.03 0.17 -7.76
C PRO A 345 11.73 -1.18 -8.41
N ARG A 346 12.38 -2.25 -7.94
CA ARG A 346 12.05 -3.62 -8.36
C ARG A 346 10.64 -3.99 -7.93
N HIS A 347 10.24 -3.65 -6.70
CA HIS A 347 8.87 -3.87 -6.25
C HIS A 347 7.85 -3.03 -7.05
N THR A 348 8.18 -1.80 -7.41
CA THR A 348 7.37 -0.99 -8.34
C THR A 348 7.17 -1.72 -9.67
N GLU A 349 8.24 -2.24 -10.28
CA GLU A 349 8.14 -3.01 -11.52
C GLU A 349 7.26 -4.27 -11.35
N GLU A 350 7.49 -5.06 -10.29
CA GLU A 350 6.74 -6.28 -9.98
C GLU A 350 5.23 -6.02 -9.78
N ILE A 351 4.87 -4.94 -9.08
CA ILE A 351 3.48 -4.55 -8.83
C ILE A 351 2.81 -4.11 -10.13
N LEU A 352 3.43 -3.17 -10.86
CA LEU A 352 2.84 -2.60 -12.06
C LEU A 352 2.76 -3.60 -13.22
N ALA A 353 3.71 -4.54 -13.32
CA ALA A 353 3.73 -5.55 -14.37
C ALA A 353 2.57 -6.55 -14.30
N ARG A 354 1.87 -6.63 -13.16
CA ARG A 354 0.64 -7.42 -13.01
C ARG A 354 -0.51 -6.89 -13.88
N LEU A 355 -0.45 -5.61 -14.25
CA LEU A 355 -1.41 -4.99 -15.15
C LEU A 355 -0.84 -4.99 -16.56
N HIS A 356 -1.46 -5.77 -17.44
CA HIS A 356 -1.00 -5.89 -18.83
C HIS A 356 -0.84 -4.52 -19.53
N PRO A 357 -1.79 -3.55 -19.40
CA PRO A 357 -1.61 -2.21 -19.97
C PRO A 357 -0.45 -1.41 -19.37
N PHE A 358 0.04 -1.80 -18.19
CA PHE A 358 1.16 -1.14 -17.49
C PHE A 358 2.48 -1.89 -17.67
N ALA A 359 2.57 -2.93 -18.50
CA ALA A 359 3.83 -3.66 -18.70
C ALA A 359 4.99 -2.73 -19.10
N GLU A 360 4.75 -1.78 -20.01
CA GLU A 360 5.76 -0.77 -20.35
C GLU A 360 5.99 0.23 -19.20
N LEU A 361 4.92 0.62 -18.50
CA LEU A 361 4.97 1.60 -17.42
C LEU A 361 5.78 1.08 -16.24
N ALA A 362 5.64 -0.20 -15.94
CA ALA A 362 6.38 -0.93 -14.92
C ALA A 362 7.89 -0.85 -15.13
N LEU A 363 8.34 -1.04 -16.38
CA LEU A 363 9.76 -0.92 -16.73
C LEU A 363 10.26 0.52 -16.59
N VAL A 364 9.45 1.50 -16.99
CA VAL A 364 9.82 2.92 -16.92
C VAL A 364 9.89 3.41 -15.48
N ALA A 365 8.84 3.12 -14.69
CA ALA A 365 8.72 3.50 -13.30
C ALA A 365 9.70 2.74 -12.41
N GLY A 366 9.94 1.45 -12.66
CA GLY A 366 10.90 0.63 -11.90
C GLY A 366 12.37 0.96 -12.17
N ALA A 367 12.66 1.74 -13.22
CA ALA A 367 14.02 2.16 -13.59
C ALA A 367 14.35 3.60 -13.18
N HIS A 368 13.49 4.30 -12.43
CA HIS A 368 13.66 5.74 -12.12
C HIS A 368 14.93 6.08 -11.30
N HIS A 369 15.60 5.08 -10.72
CA HIS A 369 16.90 5.23 -10.04
C HIS A 369 18.10 4.69 -10.85
N GLU A 370 17.89 4.30 -12.11
CA GLU A 370 18.97 4.03 -13.03
C GLU A 370 19.72 5.32 -13.40
N ARG A 371 21.01 5.20 -13.69
CA ARG A 371 21.89 6.35 -13.95
C ARG A 371 22.56 6.18 -15.31
N LEU A 372 22.78 7.29 -16.00
CA LEU A 372 23.41 7.32 -17.34
C LEU A 372 24.85 6.78 -17.30
N ASP A 373 25.53 6.93 -16.16
CA ASP A 373 26.86 6.38 -15.91
C ASP A 373 26.87 4.86 -15.60
N GLY A 374 25.70 4.20 -15.56
CA GLY A 374 25.55 2.77 -15.27
C GLY A 374 25.73 2.39 -13.80
N THR A 375 25.87 3.36 -12.89
CA THR A 375 26.06 3.13 -11.45
C THR A 375 24.74 3.12 -10.66
N GLY A 376 23.62 3.21 -11.37
CA GLY A 376 22.26 3.21 -10.80
C GLY A 376 21.79 1.85 -10.29
N TYR A 377 20.49 1.73 -10.03
CA TYR A 377 19.84 0.51 -9.58
C TYR A 377 18.36 0.51 -10.04
N PRO A 378 17.69 -0.66 -10.12
CA PRO A 378 18.07 -1.98 -9.61
C PRO A 378 18.90 -2.87 -10.55
N LYS A 379 18.95 -2.57 -11.84
CA LYS A 379 19.53 -3.42 -12.90
C LYS A 379 20.91 -2.95 -13.37
N ARG A 380 21.32 -1.70 -13.09
CA ARG A 380 22.60 -1.11 -13.54
C ARG A 380 22.73 -1.08 -15.06
N ILE A 381 21.66 -0.66 -15.72
CA ILE A 381 21.58 -0.61 -17.19
C ILE A 381 22.34 0.62 -17.73
N SER A 382 22.78 0.52 -18.99
CA SER A 382 23.49 1.62 -19.64
C SER A 382 22.56 2.78 -20.02
N ALA A 383 23.11 3.98 -20.22
CA ALA A 383 22.32 5.13 -20.71
C ALA A 383 21.46 4.79 -21.93
N ALA A 384 21.98 4.00 -22.88
CA ALA A 384 21.27 3.62 -24.10
C ALA A 384 20.01 2.79 -23.85
N GLU A 385 19.92 2.09 -22.73
CA GLU A 385 18.78 1.27 -22.32
C GLU A 385 17.75 2.06 -21.49
N ILE A 386 18.15 3.18 -20.88
CA ILE A 386 17.26 4.05 -20.10
C ILE A 386 16.40 4.87 -21.06
N LYS A 387 15.10 4.56 -21.09
CA LYS A 387 14.09 5.29 -21.88
C LYS A 387 14.00 6.76 -21.48
N MET A 388 13.62 7.61 -22.43
CA MET A 388 13.45 9.05 -22.18
C MET A 388 12.43 9.29 -21.07
N GLU A 389 11.33 8.55 -21.03
CA GLU A 389 10.31 8.62 -19.99
C GLU A 389 10.86 8.35 -18.58
N THR A 390 11.77 7.38 -18.45
CA THR A 390 12.45 7.14 -17.17
C THR A 390 13.31 8.33 -16.79
N ARG A 391 14.09 8.89 -17.74
CA ARG A 391 14.94 10.07 -17.49
C ARG A 391 14.12 11.29 -17.04
N VAL A 392 12.92 11.47 -17.61
CA VAL A 392 11.97 12.51 -17.20
C VAL A 392 11.49 12.27 -15.77
N ILE A 393 11.06 11.06 -15.40
CA ILE A 393 10.69 10.76 -14.01
C ILE A 393 11.87 10.99 -13.06
N THR A 394 13.07 10.52 -13.42
CA THR A 394 14.28 10.67 -12.60
C THR A 394 14.61 12.13 -12.32
N ILE A 395 14.59 13.01 -13.33
CA ILE A 395 14.87 14.43 -13.10
C ILE A 395 13.78 15.08 -12.23
N SER A 396 12.52 14.72 -12.43
CA SER A 396 11.39 15.25 -11.67
C SER A 396 11.42 14.83 -10.20
N ASP A 397 11.76 13.57 -9.93
CA ASP A 397 11.97 13.05 -8.57
C ASP A 397 13.17 13.74 -7.89
N ILE A 398 14.32 13.82 -8.56
CA ILE A 398 15.50 14.52 -8.03
C ILE A 398 15.17 15.99 -7.72
N PHE A 399 14.46 16.67 -8.61
CA PHE A 399 14.08 18.06 -8.42
C PHE A 399 13.19 18.21 -7.18
N ASP A 400 12.10 17.45 -7.07
CA ASP A 400 11.22 17.49 -5.89
C ASP A 400 11.99 17.15 -4.61
N ALA A 401 12.85 16.12 -4.65
CA ALA A 401 13.64 15.71 -3.51
C ALA A 401 14.64 16.78 -3.04
N ILE A 402 15.10 17.68 -3.91
CA ILE A 402 15.99 18.79 -3.56
C ILE A 402 15.18 20.02 -3.07
N THR A 403 14.07 20.35 -3.73
CA THR A 403 13.31 21.58 -3.48
C THR A 403 12.23 21.43 -2.40
N ALA A 404 11.78 20.23 -2.06
CA ALA A 404 10.78 20.01 -1.02
C ALA A 404 11.39 20.11 0.39
N ASP A 405 10.56 20.52 1.35
CA ASP A 405 10.88 20.43 2.77
C ASP A 405 11.04 18.96 3.21
N ARG A 406 12.09 18.67 3.97
CA ARG A 406 12.38 17.37 4.56
C ARG A 406 12.58 17.54 6.09
N PRO A 407 12.38 16.49 6.91
CA PRO A 407 12.45 16.57 8.38
C PRO A 407 13.75 17.16 8.93
N TYR A 408 14.85 17.00 8.18
CA TYR A 408 16.18 17.43 8.58
C TYR A 408 16.76 18.51 7.66
N ARG A 409 15.99 18.98 6.67
CA ARG A 409 16.47 19.97 5.68
C ARG A 409 15.30 20.82 5.17
N LYS A 410 15.38 22.13 5.36
CA LYS A 410 14.48 23.08 4.69
C LYS A 410 14.61 22.97 3.18
N ALA A 411 13.54 23.31 2.47
CA ALA A 411 13.53 23.52 1.02
C ALA A 411 14.76 24.33 0.60
N MET A 412 15.49 23.81 -0.38
CA MET A 412 16.66 24.49 -0.92
C MET A 412 16.22 25.59 -1.88
N PRO A 413 16.84 26.80 -1.83
CA PRO A 413 16.55 27.84 -2.81
C PRO A 413 16.78 27.31 -4.23
N LEU A 414 15.86 27.64 -5.14
CA LEU A 414 15.83 27.09 -6.50
C LEU A 414 17.20 27.20 -7.20
N GLY A 415 17.87 28.36 -7.12
CA GLY A 415 19.20 28.53 -7.74
C GLY A 415 20.24 27.53 -7.25
N GLN A 416 20.27 27.23 -5.95
CA GLN A 416 21.19 26.23 -5.38
C GLN A 416 20.80 24.81 -5.80
N ALA A 417 19.50 24.52 -5.91
CA ALA A 417 19.02 23.22 -6.39
C ALA A 417 19.51 22.95 -7.82
N LEU A 418 19.40 23.95 -8.71
CA LEU A 418 19.87 23.84 -10.09
C LEU A 418 21.40 23.71 -10.18
N GLU A 419 22.16 24.40 -9.33
CA GLU A 419 23.62 24.21 -9.26
C GLU A 419 24.02 22.78 -8.89
N ILE A 420 23.28 22.13 -7.99
CA ILE A 420 23.51 20.72 -7.63
C ILE A 420 23.15 19.81 -8.80
N MET A 421 21.99 20.02 -9.43
CA MET A 421 21.56 19.23 -10.58
C MET A 421 22.52 19.37 -11.76
N GLN A 422 23.08 20.56 -11.98
CA GLN A 422 24.09 20.79 -13.02
C GLN A 422 25.35 19.95 -12.81
N LYS A 423 25.75 19.67 -11.56
CA LYS A 423 26.88 18.77 -11.26
C LYS A 423 26.57 17.30 -11.54
N MET A 424 25.29 16.94 -11.62
CA MET A 424 24.80 15.60 -11.94
C MET A 424 24.53 15.40 -13.43
N ARG A 425 24.66 16.46 -14.25
CA ARG A 425 24.46 16.42 -15.71
C ARG A 425 25.38 15.38 -16.36
N GLY A 426 24.81 14.53 -17.20
CA GLY A 426 25.52 13.48 -17.94
C GLY A 426 25.93 12.26 -17.10
N THR A 427 25.61 12.24 -15.80
CA THR A 427 25.88 11.08 -14.93
C THR A 427 24.59 10.49 -14.37
N ALA A 428 23.85 11.24 -13.55
CA ALA A 428 22.53 10.86 -13.06
C ALA A 428 21.40 11.57 -13.81
N ILE A 429 21.65 12.77 -14.34
CA ILE A 429 20.65 13.60 -14.99
C ILE A 429 20.95 13.72 -16.48
N ASP A 430 19.92 13.49 -17.29
CA ASP A 430 19.99 13.67 -18.74
C ASP A 430 20.11 15.16 -19.12
N PRO A 431 21.06 15.52 -20.00
CA PRO A 431 21.24 16.89 -20.45
C PRO A 431 19.97 17.54 -21.03
N ASP A 432 19.23 16.81 -21.86
CA ASP A 432 18.05 17.34 -22.56
C ASP A 432 16.91 17.53 -21.55
N CYS A 433 16.76 16.60 -20.61
CA CYS A 433 15.80 16.73 -19.52
C CYS A 433 16.09 17.93 -18.61
N LEU A 434 17.36 18.20 -18.32
CA LEU A 434 17.77 19.35 -17.49
C LEU A 434 17.50 20.68 -18.20
N GLU A 435 17.79 20.77 -19.49
CA GLU A 435 17.48 21.93 -20.31
C GLU A 435 15.97 22.18 -20.40
N ALA A 436 15.18 21.11 -20.59
CA ALA A 436 13.72 21.16 -20.60
C ALA A 436 13.15 21.61 -19.25
N LEU A 437 13.66 21.10 -18.13
CA LEU A 437 13.26 21.55 -16.79
C LEU A 437 13.52 23.06 -16.63
N HIS A 438 14.71 23.53 -17.00
CA HIS A 438 15.03 24.96 -16.93
C HIS A 438 14.07 25.84 -17.74
N ALA A 439 13.69 25.39 -18.94
CA ALA A 439 12.77 26.11 -19.81
C ALA A 439 11.33 26.17 -19.24
N CYS A 440 10.87 25.13 -18.54
CA CYS A 440 9.52 25.08 -17.99
C CYS A 440 9.38 25.68 -16.57
N LEU A 441 10.48 25.90 -15.84
CA LEU A 441 10.48 26.48 -14.49
C LEU A 441 9.66 27.77 -14.33
N PRO A 442 9.74 28.78 -15.22
CA PRO A 442 8.93 29.98 -15.06
C PRO A 442 7.42 29.71 -15.00
N LYS A 443 6.94 28.71 -15.78
CA LYS A 443 5.54 28.27 -15.76
C LYS A 443 5.20 27.58 -14.43
N LEU A 444 6.06 26.68 -13.96
CA LEU A 444 5.89 25.95 -12.70
C LEU A 444 5.82 26.89 -11.49
N ILE A 445 6.67 27.91 -11.45
CA ILE A 445 6.67 28.94 -10.39
C ILE A 445 5.37 29.75 -10.42
N ALA A 446 4.92 30.17 -11.61
CA ALA A 446 3.69 30.94 -11.77
C ALA A 446 2.44 30.18 -11.30
N SER A 447 2.43 28.84 -11.43
CA SER A 447 1.36 27.98 -10.92
C SER A 447 1.39 27.73 -9.41
N SER A 448 2.27 28.38 -8.64
CA SER A 448 2.43 28.20 -7.18
C SER A 448 2.80 26.77 -6.76
N GLN A 449 3.43 26.00 -7.65
CA GLN A 449 3.83 24.60 -7.39
C GLN A 449 5.23 24.49 -6.78
N ILE A 450 5.97 25.60 -6.72
CA ILE A 450 7.30 25.69 -6.10
C ILE A 450 7.27 26.93 -5.18
N ALA A 451 7.61 26.76 -3.91
CA ALA A 451 7.81 27.88 -3.00
C ALA A 451 9.05 28.69 -3.44
N GLN A 452 8.94 30.02 -3.50
CA GLN A 452 10.04 30.91 -3.91
C GLN A 452 11.24 30.86 -2.96
#